data_AF-A0A366GTA0-F1
#
_entry.id   AF-A0A366GTA0-F1
#
_cell.length_a   1.000
_cell.length_b   1.000
_cell.length_c   1.000
_cell.angle_alpha   90.00
_cell.angle_beta   90.00
_cell.angle_gamma   90.00
#
_symmetry.space_group_name_H-M   'P 1'
#
loop_
_entity.id
_entity.type
_entity.pdbx_description
1 polymer ?
#
loop_
_entity_poly.entity_id
_entity_poly.type
_entity_poly.pdbx_seq_one_letter_code
_entity_poly.pdbx_strand_id
1 'polypeptide(L)' 'MLETIIICLYIVFGISAVFGLIKEFQKPKKNQFLILFESLILIGAIFLIANIFI' A
#
# COMPACT_ATOMS: atom_id res chain seq x y z
N MET A 1 20.41 -9.37 -4.77
CA MET A 1 19.34 -9.96 -5.63
C MET A 1 18.01 -10.04 -4.87
N LEU A 2 18.00 -10.56 -3.63
CA LEU A 2 16.79 -10.62 -2.79
C LEU A 2 16.21 -9.24 -2.46
N GLU A 3 17.05 -8.27 -2.07
CA GLU A 3 16.61 -6.89 -1.77
C GLU A 3 15.87 -6.23 -2.93
N THR A 4 16.39 -6.36 -4.16
CA THR A 4 15.74 -5.81 -5.35
C THR A 4 14.35 -6.42 -5.58
N ILE A 5 14.18 -7.72 -5.34
CA ILE A 5 12.89 -8.40 -5.44
C ILE A 5 11.94 -7.89 -4.36
N ILE A 6 12.42 -7.72 -3.12
CA ILE A 6 11.64 -7.19 -2.00
C ILE A 6 11.17 -5.76 -2.28
N ILE A 7 12.05 -4.90 -2.80
CA ILE A 7 11.72 -3.52 -3.18
C ILE A 7 10.68 -3.50 -4.30
N CYS A 8 10.85 -4.31 -5.35
CA CYS A 8 9.86 -4.43 -6.43
C CYS A 8 8.50 -4.89 -5.93
N LEU A 9 8.45 -5.89 -5.05
CA LEU A 9 7.21 -6.35 -4.43
C LEU A 9 6.54 -5.23 -3.63
N TYR A 10 7.33 -4.45 -2.86
CA TYR A 10 6.82 -3.33 -2.09
C TYR A 10 6.21 -2.23 -2.96
N ILE A 11 6.84 -1.90 -4.08
CA ILE A 11 6.32 -0.92 -5.04
C ILE A 11 5.00 -1.40 -5.63
N VAL A 12 4.92 -2.66 -6.06
CA VAL A 12 3.69 -3.25 -6.61
C VAL A 12 2.57 -3.28 -5.56
N PHE A 13 2.91 -3.60 -4.31
CA PHE A 13 1.96 -3.64 -3.20
C PHE A 13 1.44 -2.24 -2.85
N GLY A 14 2.32 -1.23 -2.82
CA GLY A 14 1.95 0.17 -2.63
C GLY A 14 1.02 0.69 -3.71
N ILE A 15 1.34 0.43 -4.99
CA ILE A 15 0.47 0.83 -6.12
C ILE A 15 -0.90 0.15 -6.02
N SER A 16 -0.94 -1.13 -5.64
CA SER A 16 -2.19 -1.88 -5.49
C SER A 16 -3.08 -1.30 -4.39
N ALA A 17 -2.49 -0.95 -3.24
CA ALA A 17 -3.21 -0.32 -2.12
C ALA A 17 -3.76 1.07 -2.48
N VAL A 18 -3.01 1.87 -3.26
CA VAL A 18 -3.50 3.16 -3.77
C VAL A 18 -4.71 2.92 -4.69
N PHE A 19 -4.64 1.93 -5.58
CA PHE A 19 -5.73 1.62 -6.50
C PHE A 19 -6.99 1.15 -5.77
N GLY A 20 -6.84 0.29 -4.76
CA GLY A 20 -7.99 -0.14 -3.97
C GLY A 20 -8.58 1.00 -3.16
N LEU A 21 -7.76 1.90 -2.58
CA LEU A 21 -8.25 3.08 -1.87
C LEU A 21 -9.09 3.95 -2.81
N ILE A 22 -8.58 4.25 -4.00
CA ILE A 22 -9.31 5.01 -5.03
C ILE A 22 -10.63 4.32 -5.36
N LYS A 23 -10.61 2.99 -5.57
CA LYS A 23 -11.81 2.21 -5.89
C LYS A 23 -12.83 2.23 -4.74
N GLU A 24 -12.38 2.17 -3.50
CA GLU A 24 -13.23 2.18 -2.32
C GLU A 24 -13.82 3.57 -2.05
N PHE A 25 -13.07 4.64 -2.36
CA PHE A 25 -13.56 6.01 -2.30
C PHE A 25 -14.59 6.32 -3.39
N GLN A 26 -14.52 5.66 -4.54
CA GLN A 26 -15.51 5.77 -5.63
C GLN A 26 -16.83 5.03 -5.34
N LYS A 27 -16.86 4.11 -4.37
CA LYS A 27 -18.10 3.40 -4.03
C LYS A 27 -19.07 4.33 -3.29
N PRO A 28 -20.39 4.25 -3.61
CA PRO A 28 -21.41 5.05 -2.94
C PRO A 28 -21.59 4.68 -1.46
N LYS A 29 -21.32 3.41 -1.10
CA LYS A 29 -21.16 2.97 0.28
C LYS A 29 -19.69 2.66 0.52
N LYS A 30 -19.00 3.59 1.20
CA LYS A 30 -17.61 3.44 1.58
C LYS A 30 -17.49 2.38 2.68
N ASN A 31 -16.68 1.35 2.46
CA ASN A 31 -16.37 0.42 3.52
C ASN A 31 -15.17 0.94 4.32
N GLN A 32 -15.43 1.50 5.49
CA GLN A 32 -14.39 2.08 6.35
C GLN A 32 -13.30 1.07 6.71
N PHE A 33 -13.65 -0.21 6.88
CA PHE A 33 -12.68 -1.27 7.15
C PHE A 33 -11.70 -1.51 6.00
N LEU A 34 -12.17 -1.48 4.75
CA LEU A 34 -11.30 -1.64 3.58
C LEU A 34 -10.36 -0.44 3.43
N ILE A 35 -10.89 0.78 3.62
CA ILE A 35 -10.08 2.01 3.61
C ILE A 35 -8.99 1.96 4.68
N LEU A 36 -9.33 1.55 5.91
CA LEU A 36 -8.36 1.39 6.99
C LEU A 36 -7.32 0.32 6.66
N PHE A 37 -7.74 -0.82 6.13
CA PHE A 37 -6.84 -1.92 5.77
C PHE A 37 -5.83 -1.51 4.70
N GLU A 38 -6.29 -0.88 3.63
CA GLU A 38 -5.41 -0.42 2.56
C GLU A 38 -4.53 0.77 2.97
N SER A 39 -5.04 1.65 3.83
CA SER A 39 -4.20 2.70 4.41
C SER A 39 -3.12 2.12 5.33
N LEU A 40 -3.41 1.05 6.08
CA LEU A 40 -2.43 0.36 6.93
C LEU A 40 -1.34 -0.31 6.08
N ILE A 41 -1.74 -0.92 4.96
CA ILE A 41 -0.81 -1.46 3.96
C ILE A 41 0.11 -0.35 3.42
N LEU A 42 -0.46 0.80 3.06
CA LEU A 42 0.29 1.93 2.53
C LEU A 42 1.31 2.46 3.54
N ILE A 43 0.92 2.59 4.81
CA ILE A 43 1.83 3.01 5.89
C ILE A 43 2.96 1.99 6.07
N GLY A 44 2.65 0.69 6.06
CA GLY A 44 3.66 -0.37 6.12
C GLY A 44 4.66 -0.30 4.96
N ALA A 45 4.17 -0.04 3.74
CA ALA A 45 5.03 0.16 2.58
C ALA A 45 5.95 1.36 2.71
N ILE A 46 5.43 2.50 3.18
CA ILE A 46 6.24 3.71 3.40
C ILE A 46 7.30 3.46 4.47
N PHE A 47 6.97 2.79 5.57
CA PHE A 47 7.89 2.52 6.67
C PHE A 47 9.06 1.60 6.25
N LEU A 48 8.78 0.61 5.41
CA LEU A 48 9.81 -0.29 4.89
C LEU A 48 10.69 0.37 3.84
N ILE A 49 10.14 1.20 2.96
CA ILE A 49 10.93 2.03 2.07
C ILE A 49 11.82 2.96 2.91
N ALA A 50 11.26 3.65 3.91
CA ALA A 50 12.03 4.54 4.78
C ALA A 50 13.19 3.81 5.50
N ASN A 51 12.98 2.57 5.96
CA ASN A 51 14.05 1.75 6.55
C ASN A 51 15.13 1.33 5.56
N ILE A 52 14.80 1.17 4.27
CA ILE A 52 15.79 0.84 3.24
C ILE A 52 16.66 2.04 2.89
N PHE A 53 16.13 3.26 3.05
CA PHE A 53 16.84 4.51 2.74
C PHE A 53 17.59 5.13 3.93
N ILE A 54 17.34 4.68 5.18
CA ILE A 54 18.01 5.14 6.41
C ILE A 54 19.23 4.27 6.73
#